data_AF-A0A5P9F2L1-F1
#
_entry.id   AF-A0A5P9F2L1-F1
#
_cell.length_a   1.000
_cell.length_b   1.000
_cell.length_c   1.000
_cell.angle_alpha   90.00
_cell.angle_beta   90.00
_cell.angle_gamma   90.00
#
_symmetry.space_group_name_H-M   'P 1'
#
loop_
_entity.id
_entity.type
_entity.pdbx_description
1 polymer ?
#
loop_
_entity_poly.entity_id
_entity_poly.type
_entity_poly.pdbx_seq_one_letter_code
_entity_poly.pdbx_strand_id
1 'polypeptide(L)'
;MNEQPQWQPISMLPIIADMINDMLQASLEQLDSMRLAVLRPHVMDNATTFRVIKVYTEQLKFHWVYEEQLSRWTIASSNDQQRKDINRLIEQAKRLREADEEILKLAHTIEPETIDKILATDEVELAGKMIGKDI
;
A
#
# COMPACT_ATOMS: atom_id res chain seq x y z
N MET A 1 -20.53 4.60 -14.64
CA MET A 1 -21.36 5.20 -13.57
C MET A 1 -20.40 5.71 -12.52
N ASN A 2 -20.43 7.00 -12.17
CA ASN A 2 -19.71 7.52 -11.00
C ASN A 2 -20.59 7.23 -9.77
N GLU A 3 -20.48 6.03 -9.23
CA GLU A 3 -21.11 5.71 -7.94
C GLU A 3 -20.36 6.49 -6.86
N GLN A 4 -21.04 7.44 -6.23
CA GLN A 4 -20.50 8.11 -5.05
C GLN A 4 -20.51 7.14 -3.86
N PRO A 5 -19.50 7.19 -2.97
CA PRO A 5 -19.49 6.37 -1.76
C PRO A 5 -20.76 6.56 -0.94
N GLN A 6 -21.25 5.48 -0.33
CA GLN A 6 -22.30 5.56 0.67
C GLN A 6 -21.70 6.07 1.99
N TRP A 7 -21.93 7.35 2.29
CA TRP A 7 -21.50 7.97 3.54
C TRP A 7 -22.19 7.33 4.75
N GLN A 8 -21.43 7.09 5.80
CA GLN A 8 -21.85 6.38 7.00
C GLN A 8 -22.27 7.34 8.13
N PRO A 9 -23.28 6.97 8.95
CA PRO A 9 -23.65 7.74 10.14
C PRO A 9 -22.56 7.66 11.22
N ILE A 10 -22.47 8.66 12.11
CA ILE A 10 -21.46 8.72 13.17
C ILE A 10 -21.53 7.54 14.16
N SER A 11 -22.64 6.82 14.21
CA SER A 11 -22.76 5.57 14.96
C SER A 11 -21.85 4.45 14.43
N MET A 12 -21.38 4.54 13.19
CA MET A 12 -20.41 3.62 12.60
C MET A 12 -18.95 3.97 12.96
N LEU A 13 -18.72 5.05 13.71
CA LEU A 13 -17.39 5.50 14.11
C LEU A 13 -16.54 4.37 14.72
N PRO A 14 -17.03 3.53 15.67
CA PRO A 14 -16.22 2.45 16.23
C PRO A 14 -15.78 1.42 15.19
N ILE A 15 -16.67 1.04 14.27
CA ILE A 15 -16.40 0.02 13.26
C ILE A 15 -15.36 0.52 12.25
N ILE A 16 -15.52 1.75 11.79
CA ILE A 16 -14.55 2.36 10.88
C ILE A 16 -13.22 2.62 11.60
N ALA A 17 -13.25 2.87 12.91
CA ALA A 17 -12.04 3.02 13.71
C ALA A 17 -11.20 1.75 13.71
N ASP A 18 -11.83 0.62 14.02
CA ASP A 18 -11.18 -0.69 14.04
C ASP A 18 -10.63 -1.05 12.66
N MET A 19 -11.42 -0.81 11.60
CA MET A 19 -10.98 -1.06 10.23
C MET A 19 -9.74 -0.25 9.84
N ILE A 20 -9.69 1.06 10.14
CA ILE A 20 -8.51 1.89 9.84
C ILE A 20 -7.30 1.44 10.68
N ASN A 21 -7.52 1.04 11.94
CA ASN A 21 -6.45 0.52 12.79
C ASN A 21 -5.85 -0.77 12.24
N ASP A 22 -6.68 -1.74 11.86
CA ASP A 22 -6.26 -3.02 11.32
C ASP A 22 -5.52 -2.83 9.99
N MET A 23 -6.04 -1.96 9.11
CA MET A 23 -5.37 -1.61 7.87
C MET A 23 -4.00 -0.95 8.12
N LEU A 24 -3.92 -0.01 9.06
CA LEU A 24 -2.65 0.62 9.44
C LEU A 24 -1.65 -0.39 10.00
N GLN A 25 -2.08 -1.30 10.87
CA GLN A 25 -1.20 -2.34 11.38
C GLN A 25 -0.66 -3.22 10.24
N ALA A 26 -1.53 -3.71 9.35
CA ALA A 26 -1.14 -4.53 8.22
C ALA A 26 -0.16 -3.80 7.28
N SER A 27 -0.41 -2.53 6.97
CA SER A 27 0.48 -1.71 6.14
C SER A 27 1.86 -1.53 6.82
N LEU A 28 1.90 -1.30 8.14
CA LEU A 28 3.18 -1.18 8.85
C LEU A 28 3.99 -2.49 8.85
N GLU A 29 3.33 -3.64 9.06
CA GLU A 29 3.97 -4.96 8.98
C GLU A 29 4.50 -5.26 7.57
N GLN A 30 3.74 -4.91 6.53
CA GLN A 30 4.21 -5.02 5.15
C GLN A 30 5.37 -4.07 4.87
N LEU A 31 5.32 -2.83 5.37
CA LEU A 31 6.38 -1.84 5.18
C LEU A 31 7.71 -2.34 5.75
N ASP A 32 7.69 -2.92 6.95
CA ASP A 32 8.89 -3.51 7.55
C ASP A 32 9.41 -4.69 6.71
N SER A 33 8.51 -5.52 6.19
CA SER A 33 8.88 -6.61 5.27
C SER A 33 9.53 -6.09 3.98
N MET A 34 9.00 -4.99 3.42
CA MET A 34 9.53 -4.36 2.21
C MET A 34 10.91 -3.71 2.44
N ARG A 35 11.12 -3.10 3.60
CA ARG A 35 12.43 -2.54 3.99
C ARG A 35 13.51 -3.63 4.04
N LEU A 36 13.16 -4.82 4.53
CA LEU A 36 14.08 -5.98 4.50
C LEU A 36 14.30 -6.49 3.07
N ALA A 37 13.24 -6.54 2.25
CA ALA A 37 13.32 -7.00 0.87
C ALA A 37 14.20 -6.11 -0.01
N VAL A 38 14.21 -4.78 0.21
CA VAL A 38 15.12 -3.86 -0.51
C VAL A 38 16.60 -4.20 -0.28
N LEU A 39 16.98 -4.78 0.85
CA LEU A 39 18.37 -5.19 1.09
C LEU A 39 18.76 -6.44 0.28
N ARG A 40 17.78 -7.22 -0.17
CA ARG A 40 17.97 -8.42 -0.98
C ARG A 40 16.86 -8.56 -2.03
N PRO A 41 16.77 -7.67 -3.04
CA PRO A 41 15.63 -7.61 -3.96
C PRO A 41 15.38 -8.91 -4.73
N HIS A 42 16.46 -9.64 -5.03
CA HIS A 42 16.45 -10.96 -5.68
C HIS A 42 15.74 -12.07 -4.90
N VAL A 43 15.29 -11.86 -3.66
CA VAL A 43 14.45 -12.85 -2.96
C VAL A 43 12.97 -12.72 -3.32
N MET A 44 12.60 -11.59 -3.94
CA MET A 44 11.24 -11.33 -4.40
C MET A 44 11.09 -11.82 -5.84
N ASP A 45 9.95 -12.45 -6.12
CA ASP A 45 9.50 -12.76 -7.47
C ASP A 45 8.59 -11.65 -8.05
N ASN A 46 8.37 -11.68 -9.36
CA ASN A 46 7.53 -10.70 -10.05
C ASN A 46 6.07 -10.75 -9.59
N ALA A 47 5.52 -11.94 -9.31
CA ALA A 47 4.12 -12.09 -8.95
C ALA A 47 3.82 -11.47 -7.58
N THR A 48 4.71 -11.68 -6.62
CA THR A 48 4.67 -11.09 -5.27
C THR A 48 4.81 -9.57 -5.36
N THR A 49 5.79 -9.08 -6.11
CA THR A 49 6.00 -7.62 -6.30
C THR A 49 4.79 -6.96 -6.95
N PHE A 50 4.26 -7.56 -8.02
CA PHE A 50 3.07 -7.07 -8.71
C PHE A 50 1.84 -7.04 -7.80
N ARG A 51 1.65 -8.08 -6.97
CA ARG A 51 0.53 -8.14 -6.02
C ARG A 51 0.61 -7.00 -5.00
N VAL A 52 1.80 -6.73 -4.45
CA VAL A 52 2.02 -5.60 -3.53
C VAL A 52 1.64 -4.29 -4.23
N ILE A 53 2.20 -4.02 -5.41
CA ILE A 53 1.89 -2.80 -6.17
C ILE A 53 0.38 -2.64 -6.39
N LYS A 54 -0.30 -3.72 -6.81
CA LYS A 54 -1.74 -3.70 -7.05
C LYS A 54 -2.53 -3.34 -5.79
N VAL A 55 -2.31 -4.06 -4.69
CA VAL A 55 -3.06 -3.88 -3.43
C VAL A 55 -2.93 -2.45 -2.92
N TYR A 56 -1.70 -1.94 -2.80
CA TYR A 56 -1.47 -0.62 -2.21
C TYR A 56 -1.86 0.52 -3.15
N THR A 57 -1.81 0.31 -4.48
CA THR A 57 -2.39 1.25 -5.45
C THR A 57 -3.91 1.34 -5.29
N GLU A 58 -4.61 0.21 -5.16
CA GLU A 58 -6.05 0.18 -4.94
C GLU A 58 -6.42 0.83 -3.60
N GLN A 59 -5.66 0.56 -2.54
CA GLN A 59 -5.88 1.15 -1.22
C GLN A 59 -5.74 2.69 -1.24
N LEU A 60 -4.66 3.22 -1.84
CA LEU A 60 -4.47 4.67 -2.00
C LEU A 60 -5.55 5.31 -2.88
N LYS A 61 -5.97 4.63 -3.95
CA LYS A 61 -7.03 5.12 -4.85
C LYS A 61 -8.33 5.41 -4.10
N PHE A 62 -8.66 4.63 -3.07
CA PHE A 62 -9.90 4.80 -2.30
C PHE A 62 -9.69 5.48 -0.94
N HIS A 63 -8.44 5.83 -0.58
CA HIS A 63 -8.12 6.44 0.71
C HIS A 63 -8.90 7.73 0.99
N TRP A 64 -9.16 8.53 -0.06
CA TRP A 64 -9.93 9.77 0.03
C TRP A 64 -11.32 9.59 0.65
N VAL A 65 -11.91 8.40 0.54
CA VAL A 65 -13.22 8.09 1.13
C VAL A 65 -13.16 8.19 2.66
N TYR A 66 -12.06 7.73 3.27
CA TYR A 66 -11.85 7.83 4.72
C TYR A 66 -11.64 9.28 5.15
N GLU A 67 -10.82 10.03 4.42
CA GLU A 67 -10.55 11.45 4.70
C GLU A 67 -11.85 12.26 4.68
N GLU A 68 -12.67 12.08 3.64
CA GLU A 68 -13.94 12.79 3.49
C GLU A 68 -14.98 12.33 4.52
N GLN A 69 -15.06 11.03 4.84
CA GLN A 69 -15.95 10.51 5.88
C GLN A 69 -15.61 11.10 7.26
N LEU A 70 -14.32 11.17 7.61
CA LEU A 70 -13.84 11.73 8.87
C LEU A 70 -14.05 13.26 8.93
N SER A 71 -13.87 13.96 7.81
CA SER A 71 -14.19 15.40 7.68
C SER A 71 -15.67 15.67 7.97
N ARG A 72 -16.57 14.87 7.37
CA ARG A 72 -18.03 14.96 7.62
C ARG A 72 -18.39 14.73 9.08
N TRP A 73 -17.77 13.75 9.72
CA TRP A 73 -18.01 13.48 11.14
C TRP A 73 -17.46 14.55 12.07
N THR A 74 -16.35 15.21 11.71
CA THR A 74 -15.85 16.36 12.47
C THR A 74 -16.93 17.44 12.61
N ILE A 75 -17.62 17.75 11.50
CA ILE A 75 -18.71 18.75 11.46
C ILE A 75 -19.96 18.25 12.22
N ALA A 76 -20.29 16.96 12.12
CA ALA A 76 -21.50 16.37 12.72
C ALA A 76 -21.36 16.00 14.22
N SER A 77 -20.14 15.99 14.75
CA SER A 77 -19.86 15.55 16.13
C SER A 77 -20.53 16.44 17.17
N SER A 78 -21.24 15.84 18.12
CA SER A 78 -22.01 16.58 19.13
C SER A 78 -21.34 16.63 20.50
N ASN A 79 -20.31 15.81 20.75
CA ASN A 79 -19.60 15.75 22.03
C ASN A 79 -18.07 15.65 21.89
N ASP A 80 -17.36 15.92 22.98
CA ASP A 80 -15.89 15.95 23.02
C ASP A 80 -15.24 14.60 22.80
N GLN A 81 -15.87 13.50 23.22
CA GLN A 81 -15.32 12.17 23.04
C GLN A 81 -15.30 11.79 21.56
N GLN A 82 -16.41 12.02 20.85
CA GLN A 82 -16.47 11.83 19.38
C GLN A 82 -15.40 12.65 18.66
N ARG A 83 -15.23 13.93 19.03
CA ARG A 83 -14.19 14.80 18.44
C ARG A 83 -12.79 14.23 18.65
N LYS A 84 -12.47 13.76 19.86
CA LYS A 84 -11.17 13.14 20.17
C LYS A 84 -10.94 11.88 19.35
N ASP A 85 -11.95 11.01 19.24
CA ASP A 85 -11.85 9.77 18.48
C ASP A 85 -11.70 10.03 16.98
N ILE A 86 -12.42 11.01 16.44
CA ILE A 86 -12.29 11.43 15.03
C ILE A 86 -10.89 12.01 14.76
N ASN A 87 -10.39 12.90 15.62
CA ASN A 87 -9.05 13.47 15.47
C ASN A 87 -7.96 12.39 15.52
N ARG A 88 -8.08 11.41 16.42
CA ARG A 88 -7.18 10.25 16.44
C ARG A 88 -7.21 9.50 15.10
N LEU A 89 -8.40 9.26 14.56
CA LEU A 89 -8.57 8.54 13.30
C LEU A 89 -8.05 9.29 12.08
N ILE A 90 -8.14 10.62 12.08
CA ILE A 90 -7.54 11.46 11.02
C ILE A 90 -6.02 11.23 10.98
N GLU A 91 -5.36 11.23 12.14
CA GLU A 91 -3.92 10.94 12.21
C GLU A 91 -3.59 9.50 11.81
N GLN A 92 -4.44 8.53 12.15
CA GLN A 92 -4.26 7.14 11.74
C GLN A 92 -4.44 6.93 10.24
N ALA A 93 -5.44 7.57 9.62
CA ALA A 93 -5.65 7.56 8.18
C ALA A 93 -4.44 8.19 7.46
N LYS A 94 -3.94 9.33 7.96
CA LYS A 94 -2.73 9.95 7.42
C LYS A 94 -1.53 9.01 7.45
N ARG A 95 -1.27 8.36 8.61
CA ARG A 95 -0.17 7.38 8.74
C ARG A 95 -0.35 6.18 7.82
N LEU A 96 -1.60 5.75 7.60
CA LEU A 96 -1.93 4.67 6.68
C LEU A 96 -1.54 5.06 5.25
N ARG A 97 -1.94 6.26 4.82
CA ARG A 97 -1.56 6.81 3.51
C ARG A 97 -0.06 6.87 3.32
N GLU A 98 0.66 7.39 4.31
CA GLU A 98 2.13 7.50 4.29
C GLU A 98 2.79 6.12 4.20
N ALA A 99 2.32 5.14 4.97
CA ALA A 99 2.84 3.77 4.92
C ALA A 99 2.58 3.12 3.54
N ASP A 100 1.38 3.26 2.99
CA ASP A 100 1.03 2.72 1.68
C ASP A 100 1.86 3.35 0.55
N GLU A 101 2.11 4.66 0.60
CA GLU A 101 2.98 5.38 -0.34
C GLU A 101 4.44 4.89 -0.23
N GLU A 102 4.96 4.68 0.98
CA GLU A 102 6.31 4.16 1.19
C GLU A 102 6.44 2.72 0.67
N ILE A 103 5.44 1.85 0.91
CA ILE A 103 5.40 0.49 0.38
C ILE A 103 5.48 0.48 -1.14
N LEU A 104 4.68 1.30 -1.82
CA LEU A 104 4.71 1.39 -3.29
C LEU A 104 6.07 1.86 -3.80
N LYS A 105 6.66 2.86 -3.14
CA LYS A 105 8.01 3.34 -3.49
C LYS A 105 9.04 2.22 -3.39
N LEU A 106 9.02 1.44 -2.31
CA LEU A 106 9.94 0.31 -2.13
C LEU A 106 9.66 -0.81 -3.14
N ALA A 107 8.39 -1.11 -3.43
CA ALA A 107 8.01 -2.11 -4.43
C ALA A 107 8.54 -1.78 -5.82
N HIS A 108 8.41 -0.52 -6.27
CA HIS A 108 8.97 -0.07 -7.54
C HIS A 108 10.51 -0.03 -7.56
N THR A 109 11.15 0.07 -6.39
CA THR A 109 12.61 -0.05 -6.27
C THR A 109 13.05 -1.52 -6.44
N ILE A 110 12.26 -2.47 -5.96
CA ILE A 110 12.55 -3.92 -6.04
C ILE A 110 12.21 -4.50 -7.43
N GLU A 111 11.14 -4.02 -8.06
CA GLU A 111 10.62 -4.51 -9.34
C GLU A 111 11.67 -4.78 -10.44
N PRO A 112 12.68 -3.93 -10.68
CA PRO A 112 13.70 -4.22 -11.70
C PRO A 112 14.70 -5.33 -11.31
N GLU A 113 14.81 -5.66 -10.02
CA GLU A 113 15.85 -6.55 -9.46
C GLU A 113 15.28 -7.85 -8.86
N THR A 114 14.06 -8.23 -9.25
CA THR A 114 13.44 -9.50 -8.84
C THR A 114 14.21 -10.69 -9.41
N ILE A 115 14.03 -11.88 -8.80
CA ILE A 115 14.72 -13.10 -9.25
C ILE A 115 14.43 -13.44 -10.71
N ASP A 116 13.18 -13.24 -11.15
CA ASP A 116 12.76 -13.50 -12.52
C ASP A 116 13.46 -12.57 -13.53
N LYS A 117 13.71 -11.32 -13.15
CA LYS A 117 14.41 -10.34 -14.01
C LYS A 117 15.89 -10.66 -14.13
N ILE A 118 16.52 -11.05 -13.03
CA ILE A 118 17.92 -11.48 -13.00
C ILE A 118 18.09 -12.73 -13.86
N LEU A 119 17.28 -13.76 -13.64
CA LEU A 119 17.34 -15.01 -14.42
C LEU A 119 17.11 -14.78 -15.92
N ALA A 120 16.14 -13.95 -16.29
CA ALA A 120 15.90 -13.61 -17.69
C ALA A 120 17.10 -12.86 -18.34
N THR A 121 17.80 -12.03 -17.57
CA THR A 121 19.01 -11.33 -18.04
C THR A 121 20.14 -12.32 -18.28
N ASP A 122 20.36 -13.24 -17.34
CA ASP A 122 21.38 -14.28 -17.44
C ASP A 122 21.15 -15.20 -18.66
N GLU A 123 19.90 -15.62 -18.92
CA GLU A 123 19.54 -16.44 -20.08
C GLU A 123 19.86 -15.73 -21.42
N VAL A 124 19.56 -14.43 -21.51
CA VAL A 124 19.84 -13.62 -22.70
C VAL A 124 21.36 -13.46 -22.92
N GLU A 125 22.13 -13.20 -21.85
CA GLU A 125 23.59 -13.12 -21.95
C GLU A 125 24.23 -14.44 -22.39
N LEU A 126 23.73 -15.57 -21.86
CA LEU A 126 24.19 -16.90 -22.26
C LEU A 126 23.89 -17.17 -23.75
N ALA A 127 22.70 -16.82 -24.23
CA ALA A 127 22.36 -16.95 -25.64
C ALA A 127 23.28 -16.11 -26.56
N GLY A 128 23.58 -14.87 -26.17
CA GLY A 128 24.51 -14.00 -26.91
C GLY A 128 25.93 -14.58 -27.00
N LYS A 129 26.45 -15.17 -25.91
CA LYS A 129 27.77 -15.82 -25.88
C LYS A 129 27.85 -17.06 -26.76
N MET A 130 26.76 -17.82 -26.89
CA MET A 130 26.72 -18.99 -27.78
C MET A 130 26.73 -18.58 -29.25
N ILE A 131 25.94 -17.56 -29.63
CA ILE A 131 25.87 -17.08 -31.01
C ILE A 131 27.17 -16.39 -31.45
N GLY A 132 27.86 -15.69 -30.54
CA GLY A 132 29.13 -15.02 -30.83
C GLY A 132 30.36 -15.93 -30.94
N LYS A 133 30.23 -17.25 -30.72
CA LYS A 133 31.32 -18.23 -30.84
C LYS A 133 31.36 -18.97 -32.19
N ASP A 134 30.37 -18.77 -33.05
CA ASP A 134 30.23 -19.46 -34.34
C ASP A 134 30.50 -18.56 -35.57
N ILE A 135 31.32 -17.51 -35.44
CA ILE A 135 31.82 -16.67 -36.56
C ILE A 135 33.34 -16.64 -36.57
#